data_AF-A0A7S2Q845-F1
#
_entry.id   AF-A0A7S2Q845-F1
#
_cell.length_a   1.000
_cell.length_b   1.000
_cell.length_c   1.000
_cell.angle_alpha   90.00
_cell.angle_beta   90.00
_cell.angle_gamma   90.00
#
_symmetry.space_group_name_H-M   'P 1'
#
loop_
_entity.id
_entity.type
_entity.pdbx_description
1 polymer ?
#
loop_
_entity_poly.entity_id
_entity_poly.type
_entity_poly.pdbx_seq_one_letter_code
_entity_poly.pdbx_strand_id
1 'polypeptide(L)'
;KIDARKHRRRPMVRVGAEADAGPDSSAGSVWDSLVDAFVQAHMKHNVYLELHMRALDAGEAALVQAEGFVGCGATTLDLQRTWERSLRANERAEEALLEAWASLVAAGERAQLAFEAERLPARVLAALPLPTGAAEDEAPCESFTLLAQQAHSVAVARADQALWPLVEQVVALGELASFQQQELIARKLRSVGEVEVPAL
;
A
#
# COMPACT_ATOMS: atom_id res chain seq x y z
N LYS A 1 -15.02 52.87 11.34
CA LYS A 1 -14.99 51.94 12.49
C LYS A 1 -15.61 50.65 12.01
N ILE A 2 -14.80 49.62 11.76
CA ILE A 2 -15.23 48.34 11.19
C ILE A 2 -15.12 47.30 12.29
N ASP A 3 -16.26 46.69 12.64
CA ASP A 3 -16.39 45.78 13.77
C ASP A 3 -15.73 44.42 13.49
N ALA A 4 -14.85 44.02 14.41
CA ALA A 4 -14.21 42.72 14.43
C ALA A 4 -15.22 41.64 14.84
N ARG A 5 -15.70 40.84 13.87
CA ARG A 5 -16.43 39.60 14.15
C ARG A 5 -15.48 38.57 14.76
N LYS A 6 -15.61 38.36 16.08
CA LYS A 6 -15.01 37.25 16.82
C LYS A 6 -15.52 35.92 16.26
N HIS A 7 -14.70 35.23 15.47
CA HIS A 7 -14.90 33.81 15.19
C HIS A 7 -14.66 33.02 16.49
N ARG A 8 -15.75 32.57 17.12
CA ARG A 8 -15.69 31.53 18.15
C ARG A 8 -15.15 30.26 17.48
N ARG A 9 -13.88 29.93 17.73
CA ARG A 9 -13.34 28.61 17.48
C ARG A 9 -14.15 27.63 18.32
N ARG A 10 -14.94 26.77 17.67
CA ARG A 10 -15.50 25.58 18.33
C ARG A 10 -14.32 24.70 18.74
N PRO A 11 -14.29 24.16 19.96
CA PRO A 11 -13.26 23.22 20.35
C PRO A 11 -13.33 22.01 19.44
N MET A 12 -12.17 21.58 18.92
CA MET A 12 -12.04 20.29 18.24
C MET A 12 -12.51 19.22 19.21
N VAL A 13 -13.52 18.46 18.79
CA VAL A 13 -13.90 17.23 19.46
C VAL A 13 -12.67 16.34 19.40
N ARG A 14 -12.05 16.09 20.56
CA ARG A 14 -11.13 14.95 20.72
C ARG A 14 -11.92 13.72 20.30
N VAL A 15 -11.58 13.12 19.17
CA VAL A 15 -12.03 11.78 18.81
C VAL A 15 -11.25 10.80 19.68
N GLY A 16 -11.58 10.81 20.96
CA GLY A 16 -11.50 9.64 21.82
C GLY A 16 -12.90 9.05 21.82
N ALA A 17 -13.31 8.52 20.68
CA ALA A 17 -14.43 7.62 20.60
C ALA A 17 -13.80 6.25 20.42
N GLU A 18 -13.89 5.41 21.45
CA GLU A 18 -13.83 3.97 21.29
C GLU A 18 -14.81 3.66 20.14
N ALA A 19 -14.27 3.43 18.96
CA ALA A 19 -15.02 2.80 17.89
C ALA A 19 -15.28 1.39 18.38
N ASP A 20 -16.40 1.23 19.08
CA ASP A 20 -17.09 -0.04 19.17
C ASP A 20 -17.27 -0.48 17.71
N ALA A 21 -16.36 -1.32 17.25
CA ALA A 21 -16.48 -1.98 15.97
C ALA A 21 -17.82 -2.70 16.01
N GLY A 22 -18.77 -2.27 15.17
CA GLY A 22 -20.09 -2.87 15.10
C GLY A 22 -19.99 -4.39 14.99
N PRO A 23 -20.94 -5.15 15.56
CA PRO A 23 -20.81 -6.59 15.84
C PRO A 23 -20.70 -7.52 14.60
N ASP A 24 -20.57 -6.99 13.38
CA ASP A 24 -20.84 -7.74 12.15
C ASP A 24 -19.64 -7.88 11.19
N SER A 25 -18.49 -7.22 11.40
CA SER A 25 -17.28 -7.54 10.62
C SER A 25 -16.48 -8.61 11.35
N SER A 26 -16.27 -9.77 10.74
CA SER A 26 -15.30 -10.74 11.25
C SER A 26 -13.88 -10.21 11.02
N ALA A 27 -12.89 -10.65 11.81
CA ALA A 27 -11.47 -10.35 11.54
C ALA A 27 -11.09 -10.73 10.08
N GLY A 28 -11.70 -11.80 9.55
CA GLY A 28 -11.60 -12.19 8.15
C GLY A 28 -12.09 -11.11 7.20
N SER A 29 -13.30 -10.57 7.36
CA SER A 29 -13.83 -9.54 6.44
C SER A 29 -13.01 -8.24 6.41
N VAL A 30 -12.41 -7.85 7.55
CA VAL A 30 -11.50 -6.70 7.62
C VAL A 30 -10.18 -7.00 6.92
N TRP A 31 -9.64 -8.20 7.14
CA TRP A 31 -8.45 -8.69 6.47
C TRP A 31 -8.65 -8.77 4.95
N ASP A 32 -9.75 -9.34 4.48
CA ASP A 32 -10.07 -9.47 3.06
C ASP A 32 -10.17 -8.09 2.39
N SER A 33 -10.85 -7.14 3.04
CA SER A 33 -10.93 -5.75 2.56
C SER A 33 -9.56 -5.06 2.50
N LEU A 34 -8.66 -5.36 3.44
CA LEU A 34 -7.30 -4.84 3.43
C LEU A 34 -6.48 -5.44 2.28
N VAL A 35 -6.56 -6.77 2.12
CA VAL A 35 -5.89 -7.49 1.04
C VAL A 35 -6.38 -7.01 -0.32
N ASP A 36 -7.69 -6.82 -0.50
CA ASP A 36 -8.26 -6.30 -1.74
C ASP A 36 -7.70 -4.92 -2.10
N ALA A 37 -7.54 -4.04 -1.11
CA ALA A 37 -6.94 -2.72 -1.31
C ALA A 37 -5.48 -2.83 -1.76
N PHE A 38 -4.69 -3.74 -1.16
CA PHE A 38 -3.31 -3.98 -1.56
C PHE A 38 -3.22 -4.59 -2.96
N VAL A 39 -4.07 -5.56 -3.28
CA VAL A 39 -4.14 -6.16 -4.62
C VAL A 39 -4.48 -5.09 -5.65
N GLN A 40 -5.45 -4.23 -5.37
CA GLN A 40 -5.80 -3.13 -6.27
C GLN A 40 -4.63 -2.17 -6.50
N ALA A 41 -3.89 -1.81 -5.45
CA ALA A 41 -2.71 -0.96 -5.56
C ALA A 41 -1.62 -1.59 -6.45
N HIS A 42 -1.35 -2.87 -6.27
CA HIS A 42 -0.40 -3.62 -7.12
C HIS A 42 -0.88 -3.73 -8.57
N MET A 43 -2.17 -4.00 -8.79
CA MET A 43 -2.75 -4.06 -10.13
C MET A 43 -2.60 -2.73 -10.86
N LYS A 44 -2.87 -1.61 -10.18
CA LYS A 44 -2.69 -0.27 -10.76
C LYS A 44 -1.23 0.04 -11.05
N HIS A 45 -0.32 -0.37 -10.16
CA HIS A 45 1.10 -0.25 -10.41
C HIS A 45 1.57 -1.06 -11.63
N ASN A 46 1.07 -2.30 -11.80
CA ASN A 46 1.40 -3.11 -12.97
C ASN A 46 0.91 -2.47 -14.28
N VAL A 47 -0.30 -1.87 -14.27
CA VAL A 47 -0.79 -1.09 -15.42
C VAL A 47 0.12 0.08 -15.74
N TYR A 48 0.62 0.80 -14.71
CA TYR A 48 1.63 1.83 -14.89
C TYR A 48 2.90 1.27 -15.55
N LEU A 49 3.47 0.16 -15.05
CA LEU A 49 4.68 -0.43 -15.61
C LEU A 49 4.51 -0.82 -17.09
N GLU A 50 3.38 -1.43 -17.44
CA GLU A 50 3.08 -1.77 -18.83
C GLU A 50 3.00 -0.54 -19.74
N LEU A 51 2.33 0.53 -19.29
CA LEU A 51 2.22 1.77 -20.06
C LEU A 51 3.55 2.50 -20.13
N HIS A 52 4.35 2.46 -19.06
CA HIS A 52 5.67 3.04 -19.04
C HIS A 52 6.61 2.37 -20.05
N MET A 53 6.61 1.02 -20.11
CA MET A 53 7.38 0.28 -21.11
C MET A 53 6.95 0.65 -22.54
N ARG A 54 5.65 0.73 -22.81
CA ARG A 54 5.14 1.17 -24.12
C ARG A 54 5.53 2.60 -24.46
N ALA A 55 5.62 3.48 -23.47
CA ALA A 55 6.09 4.85 -23.65
C ALA A 55 7.59 4.90 -24.01
N LEU A 56 8.41 4.04 -23.37
CA LEU A 56 9.83 3.89 -23.72
C LEU A 56 10.00 3.39 -25.16
N ASP A 57 9.27 2.34 -25.56
CA ASP A 57 9.29 1.81 -26.93
C ASP A 57 8.89 2.89 -27.96
N ALA A 58 7.85 3.67 -27.66
CA ALA A 58 7.41 4.76 -28.52
C ALA A 58 8.45 5.90 -28.59
N GLY A 59 9.15 6.16 -27.49
CA GLY A 59 10.27 7.09 -27.41
C GLY A 59 11.45 6.66 -28.26
N GLU A 60 11.87 5.40 -28.15
CA GLU A 60 12.94 4.82 -28.97
C GLU A 60 12.59 4.89 -30.46
N ALA A 61 11.36 4.52 -30.84
CA ALA A 61 10.89 4.65 -32.21
C ALA A 61 10.95 6.09 -32.73
N ALA A 62 10.64 7.08 -31.88
CA ALA A 62 10.76 8.49 -32.24
C ALA A 62 12.22 8.94 -32.44
N LEU A 63 13.16 8.41 -31.65
CA LEU A 63 14.59 8.66 -31.82
C LEU A 63 15.12 8.05 -33.12
N VAL A 64 14.79 6.79 -33.40
CA VAL A 64 15.15 6.12 -34.67
C VAL A 64 14.59 6.90 -35.86
N GLN A 65 13.36 7.41 -35.76
CA GLN A 65 12.77 8.23 -36.81
C GLN A 65 13.50 9.57 -36.99
N ALA A 66 13.97 10.18 -35.89
CA ALA A 66 14.76 11.41 -35.94
C ALA A 66 16.12 11.18 -36.61
N GLU A 67 16.81 10.08 -36.29
CA GLU A 67 18.05 9.68 -36.95
C GLU A 67 17.83 9.45 -38.45
N GLY A 68 16.76 8.73 -38.80
CA GLY A 68 16.35 8.53 -40.19
C GLY A 68 16.07 9.84 -40.93
N PHE A 69 15.47 10.83 -40.26
CA PHE A 69 15.22 12.15 -40.85
C PHE A 69 16.52 12.91 -41.12
N VAL A 70 17.46 12.91 -40.17
CA VAL A 70 18.80 13.50 -40.36
C VAL A 70 19.55 12.81 -41.51
N GLY A 71 19.38 11.49 -41.66
CA GLY A 71 19.93 10.70 -42.76
C GLY A 71 19.17 10.83 -44.10
N CYS A 72 18.20 11.75 -44.21
CA CYS A 72 17.33 11.91 -45.38
C CYS A 72 16.51 10.66 -45.77
N GLY A 73 16.36 9.70 -44.84
CA GLY A 73 15.58 8.46 -45.01
C GLY A 73 14.13 8.53 -44.52
N ALA A 74 13.74 9.65 -43.90
CA ALA A 74 12.39 9.87 -43.37
C ALA A 74 11.84 11.25 -43.73
N THR A 75 10.52 11.39 -43.75
CA THR A 75 9.87 12.69 -43.95
C THR A 75 9.64 13.42 -42.62
N THR A 76 9.52 14.75 -42.68
CA THR A 76 9.18 15.60 -41.52
C THR A 76 7.85 15.18 -40.90
N LEU A 77 6.90 14.71 -41.72
CA LEU A 77 5.57 14.30 -41.29
C LEU A 77 5.61 12.97 -40.53
N ASP A 78 6.49 12.03 -40.91
CA ASP A 78 6.71 10.78 -40.16
C ASP A 78 7.38 11.04 -38.82
N LEU A 79 8.34 11.99 -38.78
CA LEU A 79 8.96 12.45 -37.56
C LEU A 79 7.92 13.04 -36.60
N GLN A 80 7.10 13.99 -37.08
CA GLN A 80 6.07 14.62 -36.28
C GLN A 80 5.07 13.60 -35.72
N ARG A 81 4.58 12.66 -36.55
CA ARG A 81 3.64 11.62 -36.11
C ARG A 81 4.25 10.69 -35.07
N THR A 82 5.52 10.36 -35.19
CA THR A 82 6.18 9.44 -34.24
C THR A 82 6.49 10.16 -32.93
N TRP A 83 6.88 11.42 -32.99
CA TRP A 83 7.03 12.28 -31.83
C TRP A 83 5.71 12.48 -31.06
N GLU A 84 4.61 12.82 -31.75
CA GLU A 84 3.29 12.96 -31.14
C GLU A 84 2.81 11.67 -30.47
N ARG A 85 3.10 10.51 -31.09
CA ARG A 85 2.77 9.21 -30.50
C ARG A 85 3.57 8.94 -29.22
N SER A 86 4.86 9.26 -29.22
CA SER A 86 5.72 9.15 -28.03
C SER A 86 5.20 10.03 -26.89
N LEU A 87 4.89 11.29 -27.16
CA LEU A 87 4.32 12.21 -26.16
C LEU A 87 3.03 11.66 -25.55
N ARG A 88 2.07 11.24 -26.39
CA ARG A 88 0.79 10.68 -25.90
C ARG A 88 0.99 9.39 -25.10
N ALA A 89 1.98 8.56 -25.46
CA ALA A 89 2.29 7.36 -24.71
C ALA A 89 2.85 7.69 -23.32
N ASN A 90 3.73 8.69 -23.24
CA ASN A 90 4.28 9.16 -21.96
C ASN A 90 3.20 9.81 -21.08
N GLU A 91 2.33 10.66 -21.64
CA GLU A 91 1.20 11.26 -20.90
C GLU A 91 0.30 10.18 -20.27
N ARG A 92 -0.03 9.11 -21.01
CA ARG A 92 -0.82 7.99 -20.47
C ARG A 92 -0.11 7.22 -19.37
N ALA A 93 1.21 7.05 -19.48
CA ALA A 93 2.00 6.41 -18.43
C ALA A 93 2.01 7.28 -17.15
N GLU A 94 2.10 8.60 -17.29
CA GLU A 94 2.03 9.54 -16.16
C GLU A 94 0.65 9.55 -15.50
N GLU A 95 -0.44 9.51 -16.29
CA GLU A 95 -1.80 9.34 -15.76
C GLU A 95 -1.94 8.03 -14.97
N ALA A 96 -1.43 6.93 -15.51
CA ALA A 96 -1.45 5.64 -14.83
C ALA A 96 -0.60 5.62 -13.55
N LEU A 97 0.52 6.35 -13.52
CA LEU A 97 1.32 6.53 -12.29
C LEU A 97 0.53 7.27 -11.22
N LEU A 98 -0.22 8.31 -11.58
CA LEU A 98 -1.07 9.05 -10.65
C LEU A 98 -2.22 8.19 -10.12
N GLU A 99 -2.83 7.35 -10.97
CA GLU A 99 -3.84 6.38 -10.53
C GLU A 99 -3.26 5.32 -9.59
N ALA A 100 -2.06 4.81 -9.90
CA ALA A 100 -1.34 3.87 -9.05
C ALA A 100 -1.03 4.49 -7.69
N TRP A 101 -0.54 5.73 -7.67
CA TRP A 101 -0.30 6.48 -6.44
C TRP A 101 -1.57 6.66 -5.61
N ALA A 102 -2.67 7.07 -6.24
CA ALA A 102 -3.94 7.24 -5.55
C ALA A 102 -4.45 5.93 -4.92
N SER A 103 -4.31 4.81 -5.64
CA SER A 103 -4.69 3.49 -5.10
C SER A 103 -3.79 3.05 -3.95
N LEU A 104 -2.50 3.41 -3.98
CA LEU A 104 -1.55 3.11 -2.92
C LEU A 104 -1.85 3.92 -1.65
N VAL A 105 -2.16 5.21 -1.79
CA VAL A 105 -2.59 6.06 -0.69
C VAL A 105 -3.87 5.50 -0.06
N ALA A 106 -4.86 5.14 -0.87
CA ALA A 106 -6.10 4.53 -0.38
C ALA A 106 -5.85 3.22 0.37
N ALA A 107 -4.90 2.40 -0.10
CA ALA A 107 -4.51 1.18 0.59
C ALA A 107 -3.78 1.45 1.92
N GLY A 108 -2.93 2.48 1.96
CA GLY A 108 -2.30 2.96 3.20
C GLY A 108 -3.32 3.47 4.22
N GLU A 109 -4.32 4.25 3.79
CA GLU A 109 -5.43 4.69 4.64
C GLU A 109 -6.24 3.50 5.16
N ARG A 110 -6.53 2.51 4.30
CA ARG A 110 -7.25 1.29 4.72
C ARG A 110 -6.46 0.49 5.74
N ALA A 111 -5.14 0.38 5.56
CA ALA A 111 -4.24 -0.25 6.52
C ALA A 111 -4.32 0.49 7.85
N GLN A 112 -4.12 1.81 7.86
CA GLN A 112 -4.18 2.61 9.09
C GLN A 112 -5.50 2.41 9.84
N LEU A 113 -6.65 2.44 9.13
CA LEU A 113 -7.95 2.16 9.73
C LEU A 113 -8.05 0.74 10.30
N ALA A 114 -7.54 -0.26 9.57
CA ALA A 114 -7.53 -1.65 10.02
C ALA A 114 -6.72 -1.85 11.32
N PHE A 115 -5.57 -1.18 11.43
CA PHE A 115 -4.69 -1.27 12.60
C PHE A 115 -5.17 -0.43 13.79
N GLU A 116 -5.49 0.85 13.56
CA GLU A 116 -5.78 1.81 14.64
C GLU A 116 -7.24 1.77 15.09
N ALA A 117 -8.19 1.76 14.15
CA ALA A 117 -9.61 1.83 14.46
C ALA A 117 -10.22 0.44 14.67
N GLU A 118 -9.90 -0.51 13.79
CA GLU A 118 -10.53 -1.84 13.78
C GLU A 118 -9.75 -2.91 14.56
N ARG A 119 -8.58 -2.55 15.12
CA ARG A 119 -7.70 -3.38 15.96
C ARG A 119 -7.44 -4.76 15.37
N LEU A 120 -7.21 -4.83 14.06
CA LEU A 120 -7.05 -6.09 13.32
C LEU A 120 -6.02 -7.06 13.95
N PRO A 121 -4.81 -6.64 14.37
CA PRO A 121 -3.85 -7.56 14.98
C PRO A 121 -4.38 -8.26 16.23
N ALA A 122 -5.02 -7.50 17.13
CA ALA A 122 -5.59 -8.05 18.36
C ALA A 122 -6.71 -9.07 18.08
N ARG A 123 -7.50 -8.81 17.03
CA ARG A 123 -8.60 -9.69 16.62
C ARG A 123 -8.11 -10.96 15.93
N VAL A 124 -7.04 -10.87 15.13
CA VAL A 124 -6.36 -12.04 14.54
C VAL A 124 -5.79 -12.93 15.63
N LEU A 125 -5.09 -12.34 16.62
CA LEU A 125 -4.57 -13.10 17.77
C LEU A 125 -5.69 -13.75 18.60
N ALA A 126 -6.79 -13.05 18.84
CA ALA A 126 -7.93 -13.57 19.59
C ALA A 126 -8.67 -14.72 18.86
N ALA A 127 -8.57 -14.79 17.54
CA ALA A 127 -9.17 -15.86 16.73
C ALA A 127 -8.29 -17.12 16.65
N LEU A 128 -7.08 -17.12 17.22
CA LEU A 128 -6.19 -18.27 17.16
C LEU A 128 -6.76 -19.47 17.93
N PRO A 129 -6.72 -20.68 17.34
CA PRO A 129 -7.15 -21.87 18.05
C PRO A 129 -6.25 -22.09 19.25
N LEU A 130 -6.88 -22.27 20.42
CA LEU A 130 -6.18 -22.73 21.62
C LEU A 130 -5.41 -24.01 21.29
N PRO A 131 -4.16 -24.16 21.76
CA PRO A 131 -3.42 -25.41 21.61
C PRO A 131 -4.19 -26.52 22.32
N THR A 132 -5.00 -27.26 21.57
CA THR A 132 -5.70 -28.46 22.00
C THR A 132 -4.76 -29.62 21.74
N GLY A 133 -3.85 -29.83 22.69
CA GLY A 133 -2.76 -30.78 22.54
C GLY A 133 -1.82 -30.80 23.72
N ALA A 134 -2.36 -30.87 24.94
CA ALA A 134 -1.70 -31.66 25.97
C ALA A 134 -2.39 -33.01 25.92
N ALA A 135 -1.79 -33.97 25.21
CA ALA A 135 -2.08 -35.36 25.50
C ALA A 135 -1.95 -35.54 27.02
N GLU A 136 -2.92 -36.20 27.63
CA GLU A 136 -2.86 -36.67 29.02
C GLU A 136 -1.81 -37.79 29.17
N ASP A 137 -0.64 -37.63 28.56
CA ASP A 137 0.51 -38.48 28.80
C ASP A 137 1.21 -37.89 30.03
N GLU A 138 1.33 -38.71 31.07
CA GLU A 138 1.99 -38.41 32.34
C GLU A 138 3.39 -37.83 32.10
N ALA A 139 3.47 -36.51 31.92
CA ALA A 139 4.73 -35.82 31.81
C ALA A 139 5.40 -35.87 33.20
N PRO A 140 6.70 -36.21 33.28
CA PRO A 140 7.44 -36.14 34.54
C PRO A 140 7.31 -34.72 35.11
N CYS A 141 7.50 -34.57 36.44
CA CYS A 141 7.43 -33.28 37.13
C CYS A 141 8.45 -32.27 36.53
N GLU A 142 8.11 -31.65 35.41
CA GLU A 142 8.87 -30.58 34.81
C GLU A 142 8.75 -29.37 35.73
N SER A 143 9.86 -28.67 35.95
CA SER A 143 9.82 -27.44 36.74
C SER A 143 8.86 -26.46 36.08
N PHE A 144 8.04 -25.78 36.88
CA PHE A 144 7.11 -24.74 36.41
C PHE A 144 7.76 -23.76 35.42
N THR A 145 9.02 -23.40 35.64
CA THR A 145 9.81 -22.53 34.77
C THR A 145 10.00 -23.10 33.36
N LEU A 146 10.27 -24.40 33.23
CA LEU A 146 10.47 -25.06 31.94
C LEU A 146 9.15 -25.10 31.14
N LEU A 147 8.05 -25.46 31.79
CA LEU A 147 6.72 -25.44 31.19
C LEU A 147 6.30 -24.03 30.77
N ALA A 148 6.58 -23.03 31.61
CA ALA A 148 6.33 -21.63 31.26
C ALA A 148 7.16 -21.15 30.06
N GLN A 149 8.43 -21.55 29.96
CA GLN A 149 9.29 -21.24 28.81
C GLN A 149 8.79 -21.91 27.53
N GLN A 150 8.39 -23.17 27.59
CA GLN A 150 7.82 -23.90 26.45
C GLN A 150 6.47 -23.30 26.00
N ALA A 151 5.58 -23.00 26.94
CA ALA A 151 4.30 -22.36 26.63
C ALA A 151 4.51 -20.98 25.98
N HIS A 152 5.47 -20.20 26.49
CA HIS A 152 5.83 -18.91 25.92
C HIS A 152 6.38 -19.03 24.49
N SER A 153 7.31 -19.95 24.23
CA SER A 153 7.90 -20.09 22.89
C SER A 153 6.86 -20.52 21.85
N VAL A 154 5.93 -21.41 22.21
CA VAL A 154 4.81 -21.82 21.35
C VAL A 154 3.87 -20.64 21.09
N ALA A 155 3.54 -19.86 22.12
CA ALA A 155 2.67 -18.69 21.98
C ALA A 155 3.27 -17.64 21.05
N VAL A 156 4.56 -17.33 21.19
CA VAL A 156 5.30 -16.41 20.31
C VAL A 156 5.29 -16.92 18.87
N ALA A 157 5.68 -18.17 18.65
CA ALA A 157 5.73 -18.75 17.30
C ALA A 157 4.38 -18.71 16.58
N ARG A 158 3.26 -18.92 17.30
CA ARG A 158 1.92 -18.82 16.72
C ARG A 158 1.49 -17.39 16.45
N ALA A 159 1.82 -16.46 17.35
CA ALA A 159 1.54 -15.04 17.13
C ALA A 159 2.30 -14.52 15.90
N ASP A 160 3.58 -14.88 15.79
CA ASP A 160 4.42 -14.55 14.63
C ASP A 160 3.79 -15.11 13.36
N GLN A 161 3.48 -16.41 13.32
CA GLN A 161 2.85 -17.04 12.15
C GLN A 161 1.53 -16.36 11.73
N ALA A 162 0.72 -15.92 12.69
CA ALA A 162 -0.57 -15.32 12.44
C ALA A 162 -0.47 -13.87 11.93
N LEU A 163 0.49 -13.10 12.45
CA LEU A 163 0.67 -11.69 12.13
C LEU A 163 1.66 -11.46 10.98
N TRP A 164 2.46 -12.46 10.62
CA TRP A 164 3.46 -12.33 9.56
C TRP A 164 2.88 -11.83 8.22
N PRO A 165 1.74 -12.33 7.72
CA PRO A 165 1.17 -11.83 6.47
C PRO A 165 0.78 -10.35 6.54
N LEU A 166 0.34 -9.85 7.70
CA LEU A 166 0.06 -8.41 7.89
C LEU A 166 1.33 -7.58 7.75
N VAL A 167 2.42 -8.03 8.38
CA VAL A 167 3.72 -7.36 8.32
C VAL A 167 4.26 -7.35 6.89
N GLU A 168 4.21 -8.47 6.18
CA GLU A 168 4.66 -8.56 4.78
C GLU A 168 3.95 -7.54 3.89
N GLN A 169 2.63 -7.41 4.03
CA GLN A 169 1.86 -6.47 3.22
C GLN A 169 2.21 -5.01 3.51
N VAL A 170 2.41 -4.66 4.80
CA VAL A 170 2.80 -3.31 5.21
C VAL A 170 4.19 -2.96 4.68
N VAL A 171 5.14 -3.89 4.77
CA VAL A 171 6.50 -3.69 4.24
C VAL A 171 6.47 -3.53 2.72
N ALA A 172 5.75 -4.40 2.00
CA ALA A 172 5.62 -4.31 0.56
C ALA A 172 5.01 -2.98 0.11
N LEU A 173 4.02 -2.46 0.86
CA LEU A 173 3.42 -1.16 0.57
C LEU A 173 4.42 -0.01 0.78
N GLY A 174 5.22 -0.04 1.84
CA GLY A 174 6.25 0.97 2.10
C GLY A 174 7.32 1.05 1.00
N GLU A 175 7.77 -0.11 0.52
CA GLU A 175 8.72 -0.20 -0.61
C GLU A 175 8.09 0.34 -1.90
N LEU A 176 6.85 -0.05 -2.19
CA LEU A 176 6.12 0.41 -3.37
C LEU A 176 5.85 1.93 -3.32
N ALA A 177 5.55 2.48 -2.15
CA ALA A 177 5.34 3.91 -1.94
C ALA A 177 6.62 4.69 -2.20
N SER A 178 7.73 4.23 -1.63
CA SER A 178 9.06 4.82 -1.85
C SER A 178 9.41 4.86 -3.34
N PHE A 179 9.18 3.76 -4.05
CA PHE A 179 9.41 3.69 -5.50
C PHE A 179 8.52 4.66 -6.29
N GLN A 180 7.20 4.64 -6.07
CA GLN A 180 6.29 5.50 -6.83
C GLN A 180 6.51 6.99 -6.54
N GLN A 181 6.87 7.34 -5.30
CA GLN A 181 7.20 8.72 -4.94
C GLN A 181 8.44 9.22 -5.69
N GLN A 182 9.48 8.38 -5.81
CA GLN A 182 10.67 8.72 -6.61
C GLN A 182 10.32 8.96 -8.08
N GLU A 183 9.46 8.12 -8.66
CA GLU A 183 8.97 8.28 -10.04
C GLU A 183 8.18 9.59 -10.22
N LEU A 184 7.29 9.92 -9.28
CA LEU A 184 6.52 11.17 -9.31
C LEU A 184 7.44 12.40 -9.26
N ILE A 185 8.46 12.37 -8.40
CA ILE A 185 9.47 13.45 -8.28
C ILE A 185 10.26 13.57 -9.59
N ALA A 186 10.74 12.45 -10.14
CA ALA A 186 11.50 12.43 -11.39
C ALA A 186 10.71 13.04 -12.55
N ARG A 187 9.39 12.82 -12.57
CA ARG A 187 8.46 13.32 -13.59
C ARG A 187 7.84 14.69 -13.27
N LYS A 188 8.17 15.27 -12.12
CA LYS A 188 7.64 16.57 -11.64
C LYS A 188 6.12 16.59 -11.54
N LEU A 189 5.51 15.45 -11.23
CA LEU A 189 4.07 15.32 -11.07
C LEU A 189 3.66 15.78 -9.68
N ARG A 190 2.57 16.56 -9.58
CA ARG A 190 2.01 16.94 -8.28
C ARG A 190 1.13 15.81 -7.76
N SER A 191 1.48 15.27 -6.60
CA SER A 191 0.73 14.20 -5.94
C SER A 191 0.14 14.65 -4.61
N VAL A 192 -0.80 13.86 -4.08
CA VAL A 192 -1.30 13.98 -2.71
C VAL A 192 -0.19 13.54 -1.75
N GLY A 193 -0.08 14.21 -0.59
CA GLY A 193 0.89 13.86 0.44
C GLY A 193 0.77 12.41 0.88
N GLU A 194 1.91 11.80 1.17
CA GLU A 194 2.00 10.43 1.67
C GLU A 194 1.30 10.31 3.03
N VAL A 195 0.59 9.20 3.24
CA VAL A 195 0.15 8.82 4.58
C VAL A 195 1.35 8.11 5.20
N GLU A 196 1.93 8.69 6.24
CA GLU A 196 3.00 8.05 7.02
C GLU A 196 2.47 6.72 7.54
N VAL A 197 2.93 5.62 6.94
CA VAL A 197 2.75 4.29 7.52
C VAL A 197 3.71 4.23 8.70
N PRO A 198 3.22 4.10 9.95
CA PRO A 198 4.09 4.10 11.12
C PRO A 198 5.14 3.00 10.98
N ALA A 199 6.41 3.39 11.09
CA ALA A 199 7.54 2.46 11.11
C ALA A 199 7.32 1.45 12.26
N LEU A 200 7.47 0.16 11.92
CA LEU A 200 7.45 -0.95 12.89
C LEU A 200 8.57 -0.81 13.93
#